data_AF-A0A957XMU0-F1
#
_entry.id   AF-A0A957XMU0-F1
#
_cell.length_a   1.000
_cell.length_b   1.000
_cell.length_c   1.000
_cell.angle_alpha   90.00
_cell.angle_beta   90.00
_cell.angle_gamma   90.00
#
_symmetry.space_group_name_H-M   'P 1'
#
loop_
_entity.id
_entity.type
_entity.pdbx_description
1 polymer ?
#
loop_
_entity_poly.entity_id
_entity_poly.type
_entity_poly.pdbx_seq_one_letter_code
_entity_poly.pdbx_strand_id
1 'polypeptide(L)' 'MSQHDAYAQAGVDIAAGQRATEMMKAAVQATYTPEVLAGLGSFGGLYDGAAIKSMAGPVLVAS' A
#
# COMPACT_ATOMS: atom_id res chain seq x y z
N MET A 1 3.32 33.35 -12.18
CA MET A 1 3.88 31.99 -12.34
C MET A 1 2.82 31.04 -11.82
N SER A 2 2.12 30.30 -12.70
CA SER A 2 1.11 29.37 -12.22
C SER A 2 1.82 28.24 -11.47
N GLN A 3 1.20 27.77 -10.40
CA GLN A 3 1.69 26.76 -9.47
C GLN A 3 1.94 25.37 -10.13
N HIS A 4 1.77 25.27 -11.45
CA HIS A 4 1.72 24.01 -12.20
C HIS A 4 3.08 23.31 -12.36
N ASP A 5 4.19 23.96 -11.99
CA ASP A 5 5.50 23.53 -12.46
C ASP A 5 6.55 23.33 -11.36
N ALA A 6 6.26 23.60 -10.09
CA ALA A 6 7.26 23.42 -9.04
C ALA A 6 7.72 21.95 -8.92
N TYR A 7 6.79 21.00 -9.05
CA TYR A 7 7.10 19.56 -9.04
C TYR A 7 7.86 19.14 -10.29
N ALA A 8 7.43 19.56 -11.47
CA ALA A 8 8.09 19.24 -12.74
C ALA A 8 9.51 19.86 -12.81
N GLN A 9 9.68 21.11 -12.35
CA GLN A 9 10.97 21.78 -12.22
C GLN A 9 11.89 21.10 -11.21
N ALA A 10 11.33 20.51 -10.15
CA ALA A 10 12.05 19.65 -9.22
C ALA A 10 12.34 18.23 -9.76
N GLY A 11 11.94 17.94 -11.02
CA GLY A 11 12.17 16.65 -11.68
C GLY A 11 11.14 15.57 -11.36
N VAL A 12 10.00 15.93 -10.77
CA VAL A 12 8.93 14.99 -10.39
C VAL A 12 7.92 14.85 -11.53
N ASP A 13 7.78 13.63 -12.05
CA ASP A 13 6.70 13.25 -12.98
C ASP A 13 5.59 12.48 -12.24
N ILE A 14 4.51 13.19 -11.94
CA ILE A 14 3.33 12.63 -11.27
C ILE A 14 2.63 11.57 -12.14
N ALA A 15 2.58 11.76 -13.46
CA ALA A 15 1.92 10.84 -14.37
C ALA A 15 2.71 9.52 -14.51
N ALA A 16 4.05 9.58 -14.50
CA ALA A 16 4.89 8.39 -14.38
C ALA A 16 4.65 7.66 -13.05
N GLY A 17 4.57 8.39 -11.92
CA GLY A 17 4.30 7.81 -10.62
C GLY A 17 2.94 7.09 -10.54
N GLN A 18 1.89 7.68 -11.12
CA GLN A 18 0.58 7.05 -11.22
C GLN A 18 0.62 5.76 -12.05
N ARG A 19 1.26 5.78 -13.22
CA ARG A 19 1.41 4.59 -14.07
C ARG A 19 2.16 3.46 -13.35
N ALA A 20 3.25 3.78 -12.65
CA ALA A 20 3.97 2.80 -11.85
C ALA A 20 3.08 2.18 -10.77
N THR A 21 2.27 3.00 -10.09
CA THR A 21 1.32 2.52 -9.07
C THR A 21 0.29 1.58 -9.67
N GLU A 22 -0.31 1.93 -10.81
CA GLU A 22 -1.26 1.07 -11.51
C GLU A 22 -0.66 -0.27 -11.91
N MET A 23 0.58 -0.28 -12.42
CA MET A 23 1.27 -1.52 -12.79
C MET A 23 1.53 -2.44 -11.59
N MET A 24 1.82 -1.86 -10.40
CA MET A 24 2.07 -2.65 -9.18
C MET A 24 0.80 -3.30 -8.62
N LYS A 25 -0.40 -2.73 -8.87
CA LYS A 25 -1.65 -3.20 -8.24
C LYS A 25 -1.90 -4.68 -8.43
N ALA A 26 -1.76 -5.19 -9.65
CA ALA A 26 -2.03 -6.59 -9.96
C ALA A 26 -1.07 -7.53 -9.20
N ALA A 27 0.22 -7.19 -9.15
CA ALA A 27 1.23 -7.98 -8.43
C ALA A 27 0.95 -8.00 -6.92
N VAL A 28 0.57 -6.85 -6.33
CA VAL A 28 0.21 -6.76 -4.91
C VAL A 28 -1.06 -7.56 -4.62
N GLN A 29 -2.12 -7.41 -5.43
CA GLN A 29 -3.38 -8.12 -5.25
C GLN A 29 -3.23 -9.64 -5.36
N ALA A 30 -2.28 -10.12 -6.17
CA ALA A 30 -1.99 -11.55 -6.29
C ALA A 30 -1.47 -12.17 -4.97
N THR A 31 -1.01 -11.36 -4.02
CA THR A 31 -0.52 -11.83 -2.70
C THR A 31 -1.61 -11.90 -1.62
N TYR A 32 -2.84 -11.47 -1.92
CA TYR A 32 -3.88 -11.37 -0.89
C TYR A 32 -4.37 -12.74 -0.43
N THR A 33 -4.53 -12.86 0.89
CA THR A 33 -5.24 -13.95 1.55
C THR A 33 -6.61 -13.46 2.04
N PRO A 34 -7.52 -14.35 2.49
CA PRO A 34 -8.83 -13.95 2.99
C PRO A 34 -8.79 -12.96 4.16
N GLU A 35 -7.69 -12.92 4.90
CA GLU A 35 -7.49 -12.04 6.04
C GLU A 35 -7.11 -10.60 5.62
N VAL A 36 -6.76 -10.34 4.36
CA VAL A 36 -6.48 -8.96 3.90
C VAL A 36 -7.80 -8.20 3.76
N LEU A 37 -8.02 -7.20 4.61
CA LEU A 37 -9.29 -6.46 4.70
C LEU A 37 -9.34 -5.19 3.85
N ALA A 38 -8.18 -4.64 3.50
CA ALA A 38 -8.08 -3.45 2.66
C ALA A 38 -6.99 -3.62 1.61
N GLY A 39 -7.31 -3.16 0.40
CA GLY A 39 -6.40 -3.18 -0.73
C GLY A 39 -5.29 -2.12 -0.64
N LEU A 40 -4.51 -2.00 -1.72
CA LEU A 40 -3.46 -0.98 -1.85
C LEU A 40 -4.07 0.43 -1.83
N GLY A 41 -3.99 1.10 -0.68
CA GLY A 41 -4.36 2.51 -0.49
C GLY A 41 -3.14 3.39 -0.17
N SER A 42 -3.36 4.69 -0.02
CA SER A 42 -2.29 5.67 0.22
C SER A 42 -1.67 5.61 1.62
N PHE A 43 -2.30 4.93 2.58
CA PHE A 43 -1.97 5.03 4.01
C PHE A 43 -1.72 3.67 4.70
N GLY A 44 -1.65 2.57 3.96
CA GLY A 44 -1.37 1.23 4.49
C GLY A 44 -2.47 0.20 4.23
N GLY A 45 -2.28 -1.02 4.76
CA GLY A 45 -3.20 -2.14 4.64
C GLY A 45 -3.80 -2.55 5.99
N LEU A 46 -4.88 -3.34 5.93
CA LEU A 46 -5.56 -3.91 7.11
C LEU A 46 -5.56 -5.44 6.99
N TYR A 47 -5.35 -6.12 8.12
CA TYR A 47 -5.32 -7.58 8.20
C TYR A 47 -6.21 -8.07 9.36
N ASP A 48 -7.02 -9.11 9.13
CA ASP A 48 -7.87 -9.73 10.13
C ASP A 48 -7.05 -10.56 11.12
N GLY A 49 -6.98 -10.08 12.35
CA GLY A 49 -6.31 -10.77 13.46
C GLY A 49 -7.17 -11.84 14.14
N ALA A 50 -8.31 -12.25 13.59
CA ALA A 50 -9.24 -13.17 14.26
C ALA A 50 -8.55 -14.46 14.74
N ALA A 51 -7.65 -15.03 13.94
CA ALA A 51 -6.89 -16.23 14.29
C ALA A 51 -5.97 -16.05 15.50
N ILE A 52 -5.49 -14.83 15.77
CA ILE A 52 -4.61 -14.54 16.92
C ILE A 52 -5.37 -14.71 18.23
N LYS A 53 -6.70 -14.51 18.24
CA LYS A 53 -7.53 -14.59 19.45
C LYS A 53 -7.56 -15.99 20.08
N SER A 54 -7.23 -17.04 19.34
CA SER A 54 -7.19 -18.41 19.87
C SER A 54 -5.79 -18.86 20.31
N MET A 55 -4.76 -18.02 20.11
CA MET A 55 -3.38 -18.37 20.47
C MET A 55 -3.11 -18.14 21.96
N ALA A 56 -2.37 -19.05 22.60
CA ALA A 56 -1.90 -18.85 23.98
C ALA A 56 -0.64 -17.97 23.98
N GLY A 57 -0.75 -16.76 24.53
CA GLY A 57 0.36 -15.81 24.67
C GLY A 57 0.98 -15.36 23.33
N PRO A 58 0.20 -14.81 22.38
CA PRO A 58 0.72 -14.42 21.07
C PRO A 58 1.72 -13.24 21.18
N VAL A 59 2.76 -13.28 20.34
CA VAL A 59 3.75 -12.20 20.19
C VAL A 59 3.83 -11.80 18.72
N LEU A 60 3.76 -10.50 18.45
CA LEU A 60 3.92 -9.92 17.11
C LEU A 60 5.37 -9.49 16.90
N VAL A 61 5.97 -9.89 15.77
CA VAL A 61 7.32 -9.50 15.36
C VAL A 61 7.22 -8.61 14.12
N ALA A 62 7.92 -7.47 14.12
CA ALA A 62 8.02 -6.53 13.00
C ALA A 62 9.46 -6.02 12.88
N SER A 63 9.90 -5.66 11.66
CA SER A 63 11.21 -5.10 11.32
C SER A 63 11.10 -4.04 10.23
#